data_AF-A0AAZ3PD53-F1
#
_entry.id   AF-A0AAZ3PD53-F1
#
_cell.length_a   1.000
_cell.length_b   1.000
_cell.length_c   1.000
_cell.angle_alpha   90.00
_cell.angle_beta   90.00
_cell.angle_gamma   90.00
#
_symmetry.space_group_name_H-M   'P 1'
#
loop_
_entity.id
_entity.type
_entity.pdbx_description
1 polymer ?
#
loop_
_entity_poly.entity_id
_entity_poly.type
_entity_poly.pdbx_seq_one_letter_code
_entity_poly.pdbx_strand_id
1 'polypeptide(L)'
;MYLASSGIVSGQQWYCIWPAVVLCLSSSGTVSIQQWYCIQPAVVLYLSSSGTVSGQQWYCICPAVVLYLASSGILSVQQWCCICPAVVLCLSSSGIISIQQWYCIWPAVVLYLTSSGNVSGQQWYCIWPAVVLYPASSGTVSVQQWYCICPAVVLYLGIVSDQQW
;
A
#
# COMPACT_ATOMS: atom_id res chain seq x y z
N MET A 1 -5.68 13.00 -12.84
CA MET A 1 -4.49 13.05 -13.71
C MET A 1 -4.13 11.62 -14.10
N TYR A 2 -3.94 11.36 -15.40
CA TYR A 2 -3.52 10.05 -15.92
C TYR A 2 -2.15 10.20 -16.57
N LEU A 3 -1.20 9.35 -16.19
CA LEU A 3 0.15 9.36 -16.75
C LEU A 3 0.55 7.92 -17.11
N ALA A 4 0.79 7.70 -18.40
CA ALA A 4 1.29 6.43 -18.92
C ALA A 4 2.70 6.63 -19.48
N SER A 5 3.62 5.72 -19.14
CA SER A 5 4.97 5.73 -19.70
C SER A 5 5.46 4.31 -19.96
N SER A 6 6.33 4.15 -20.95
CA SER A 6 6.95 2.85 -21.26
C SER A 6 8.34 2.66 -20.62
N GLY A 7 8.67 3.41 -19.56
CA GLY A 7 10.02 3.50 -19.00
C GLY A 7 10.07 3.76 -17.50
N ILE A 8 11.06 4.52 -17.05
CA ILE A 8 11.19 4.89 -15.63
C ILE A 8 10.34 6.14 -15.37
N VAL A 9 9.35 6.03 -14.49
CA VAL A 9 8.66 7.18 -13.91
C VAL A 9 9.28 7.44 -12.56
N SER A 10 10.01 8.54 -12.42
CA SER A 10 10.51 9.00 -11.14
C SER A 10 9.81 10.30 -10.73
N GLY A 11 9.20 10.27 -9.56
CA GLY A 11 8.61 11.42 -8.89
C GLY A 11 9.45 11.81 -7.70
N GLN A 12 10.12 12.97 -7.74
CA GLN A 12 10.91 13.45 -6.61
C GLN A 12 10.00 13.90 -5.46
N GLN A 13 9.08 14.82 -5.74
CA GLN A 13 8.13 15.31 -4.75
C GLN A 13 6.79 15.60 -5.42
N TRP A 14 5.72 15.06 -4.85
CA TRP A 14 4.36 15.30 -5.30
C TRP A 14 3.59 15.96 -4.16
N TYR A 15 3.24 17.22 -4.35
CA TYR A 15 2.36 17.97 -3.48
C TYR A 15 1.04 18.19 -4.21
N CYS A 16 -0.06 17.70 -3.66
CA CYS A 16 -1.38 17.89 -4.26
C CYS A 16 -2.29 18.66 -3.30
N ILE A 17 -2.74 19.83 -3.74
CA ILE A 17 -3.71 20.68 -3.04
C ILE A 17 -4.93 20.89 -3.95
N TRP A 18 -5.85 19.91 -3.98
CA TRP A 18 -7.09 19.95 -4.78
C TRP A 18 -8.24 19.25 -4.03
N PRO A 19 -9.50 19.70 -4.17
CA PRO A 19 -10.63 19.20 -3.38
C PRO A 19 -10.88 17.68 -3.51
N ALA A 20 -10.45 17.07 -4.62
CA ALA A 20 -10.30 15.63 -4.73
C ALA A 20 -9.17 15.32 -5.71
N VAL A 21 -8.32 14.34 -5.37
CA VAL A 21 -7.22 13.92 -6.25
C VAL A 21 -7.48 12.49 -6.69
N VAL A 22 -7.64 12.31 -8.00
CA VAL A 22 -7.59 10.99 -8.65
C VAL A 22 -6.31 10.95 -9.48
N LEU A 23 -5.37 10.10 -9.07
CA LEU A 23 -4.10 9.90 -9.78
C LEU A 23 -4.05 8.47 -10.32
N CYS A 24 -3.85 8.34 -11.63
CA CYS A 24 -3.68 7.06 -12.29
C CYS A 24 -2.32 7.05 -13.00
N LEU A 25 -1.44 6.16 -12.58
CA LEU A 25 -0.09 6.02 -13.10
C LEU A 25 0.10 4.59 -13.59
N SER A 26 0.39 4.44 -14.87
CA SER A 26 0.71 3.15 -15.48
C SER A 26 2.10 3.19 -16.10
N SER A 27 2.96 2.26 -15.71
CA SER A 27 4.29 2.11 -16.31
C SER A 27 4.56 0.69 -16.76
N SER A 28 5.26 0.51 -17.88
CA SER A 28 5.82 -0.80 -18.23
C SER A 28 7.20 -1.07 -17.59
N GLY A 29 7.71 -0.15 -16.77
CA GLY A 29 9.06 -0.20 -16.21
C GLY A 29 9.08 -0.01 -14.70
N THR A 30 9.88 0.94 -14.22
CA THR A 30 10.01 1.25 -12.79
C THR A 30 9.20 2.50 -12.47
N VAL A 31 8.37 2.44 -11.43
CA VAL A 31 7.75 3.63 -10.84
C VAL A 31 8.39 3.86 -9.48
N SER A 32 9.07 4.99 -9.31
CA SER A 32 9.62 5.40 -8.03
C SER A 32 9.04 6.73 -7.60
N ILE A 33 8.47 6.76 -6.40
CA ILE A 33 7.92 7.97 -5.77
C ILE A 33 8.70 8.17 -4.49
N GLN A 34 9.51 9.24 -4.44
CA GLN A 34 10.31 9.53 -3.26
C GLN A 34 9.45 10.14 -2.16
N GLN A 35 8.74 11.22 -2.44
CA GLN A 35 7.88 11.86 -1.46
C GLN A 35 6.52 12.17 -2.06
N TRP A 36 5.48 11.70 -1.39
CA TRP A 36 4.10 12.02 -1.72
C TRP A 36 3.41 12.60 -0.50
N TYR A 37 2.96 13.85 -0.63
CA TYR A 37 2.31 14.60 0.43
C TYR A 37 0.97 15.15 -0.04
N CYS A 38 -0.10 14.86 0.70
CA CYS A 38 -1.43 15.37 0.41
C CYS A 38 -2.17 15.78 1.69
N ILE A 39 -2.84 16.95 1.68
CA ILE A 39 -3.80 17.34 2.72
C ILE A 39 -5.11 17.72 2.03
N GLN A 40 -6.10 16.83 1.89
CA GLN A 40 -7.31 17.09 1.08
C GLN A 40 -8.53 16.23 1.48
N PRO A 41 -9.76 16.53 1.04
CA PRO A 41 -10.97 15.77 1.40
C PRO A 41 -10.92 14.27 1.10
N ALA A 42 -10.41 13.90 -0.08
CA ALA A 42 -10.30 12.49 -0.48
C ALA A 42 -9.15 12.29 -1.47
N VAL A 43 -8.46 11.16 -1.33
CA VAL A 43 -7.46 10.71 -2.30
C VAL A 43 -7.84 9.35 -2.85
N VAL A 44 -7.81 9.24 -4.18
CA VAL A 44 -7.83 7.97 -4.88
C VAL A 44 -6.60 7.86 -5.75
N LEU A 45 -5.81 6.81 -5.56
CA LEU A 45 -4.58 6.63 -6.31
C LEU A 45 -4.44 5.19 -6.82
N TYR A 46 -4.23 5.09 -8.12
CA TYR A 46 -4.03 3.86 -8.88
C TYR A 46 -2.62 3.88 -9.46
N LEU A 47 -1.78 2.95 -9.01
CA LEU A 47 -0.45 2.70 -9.56
C LEU A 47 -0.40 1.28 -10.10
N SER A 48 -0.13 1.14 -11.38
CA SER A 48 0.10 -0.15 -12.01
C SER A 48 1.47 -0.15 -12.69
N SER A 49 2.29 -1.15 -12.43
CA SER A 49 3.58 -1.31 -13.09
C SER A 49 3.80 -2.74 -13.56
N SER A 50 4.35 -2.95 -14.76
CA SER A 50 4.84 -4.30 -15.13
C SER A 50 6.23 -4.62 -14.59
N GLY A 51 6.88 -3.68 -13.89
CA GLY A 51 8.18 -3.88 -13.26
C GLY A 51 8.09 -3.68 -11.76
N THR A 52 8.78 -2.65 -11.27
CA THR A 52 8.86 -2.32 -9.84
C THR A 52 8.06 -1.07 -9.52
N VAL A 53 7.42 -1.05 -8.36
CA VAL A 53 6.85 0.16 -7.75
C VAL A 53 7.54 0.34 -6.41
N SER A 54 8.20 1.48 -6.23
CA SER A 54 8.83 1.85 -4.97
C SER A 54 8.28 3.20 -4.47
N GLY A 55 7.90 3.20 -3.19
CA GLY A 55 7.48 4.38 -2.45
C GLY A 55 8.38 4.58 -1.25
N GLN A 56 9.11 5.70 -1.17
CA GLN A 56 9.97 5.98 -0.03
C GLN A 56 9.15 6.57 1.13
N GLN A 57 8.44 7.68 0.89
CA GLN A 57 7.68 8.36 1.95
C GLN A 57 6.31 8.81 1.44
N TRP A 58 5.28 8.31 2.10
CA TRP A 58 3.89 8.65 1.81
C TRP A 58 3.25 9.26 3.04
N TYR A 59 2.70 10.47 2.87
CA TYR A 59 2.00 11.20 3.90
C TYR A 59 0.68 11.77 3.36
N CYS A 60 -0.45 11.34 3.91
CA CYS A 60 -1.76 11.96 3.60
C CYS A 60 -2.44 12.46 4.87
N ILE A 61 -3.13 13.58 4.83
CA ILE A 61 -4.11 14.00 5.85
C ILE A 61 -5.43 14.28 5.14
N CYS A 62 -6.45 13.44 5.32
CA CYS A 62 -7.56 13.42 4.39
C CYS A 62 -8.75 12.57 4.88
N PRO A 63 -10.02 13.01 4.92
CA PRO A 63 -11.16 12.19 5.34
C PRO A 63 -11.18 10.73 4.85
N ALA A 64 -10.83 10.48 3.59
CA ALA A 64 -10.73 9.13 3.05
C ALA A 64 -9.54 8.94 2.10
N VAL A 65 -8.93 7.75 2.15
CA VAL A 65 -7.89 7.32 1.21
C VAL A 65 -8.24 5.97 0.60
N VAL A 66 -8.15 5.91 -0.73
CA VAL A 66 -8.25 4.66 -1.47
C VAL A 66 -7.02 4.51 -2.35
N LEU A 67 -6.32 3.39 -2.18
CA LEU A 67 -5.06 3.13 -2.84
C LEU A 67 -5.02 1.74 -3.44
N TYR A 68 -4.70 1.70 -4.72
CA TYR A 68 -4.50 0.48 -5.47
C TYR A 68 -3.09 0.49 -6.04
N LEU A 69 -2.21 -0.36 -5.51
CA LEU A 69 -0.87 -0.59 -6.03
C LEU A 69 -0.81 -1.99 -6.63
N ALA A 70 -0.51 -2.08 -7.91
CA ALA A 70 -0.32 -3.34 -8.62
C ALA A 70 1.07 -3.37 -9.27
N SER A 71 1.82 -4.45 -9.06
CA SER A 71 3.02 -4.71 -9.84
C SER A 71 3.15 -6.15 -10.29
N SER A 72 3.70 -6.42 -11.47
CA SER A 72 4.12 -7.79 -11.80
C SER A 72 5.49 -8.19 -11.24
N GLY A 73 6.22 -7.25 -10.62
CA GLY A 73 7.53 -7.50 -10.02
C GLY A 73 7.55 -7.28 -8.51
N ILE A 74 8.01 -6.10 -8.11
CA ILE A 74 8.24 -5.77 -6.69
C ILE A 74 7.42 -4.55 -6.32
N LEU A 75 6.63 -4.67 -5.24
CA LEU A 75 6.05 -3.56 -4.51
C LEU A 75 6.86 -3.32 -3.25
N SER A 76 7.47 -2.14 -3.15
CA SER A 76 8.20 -1.73 -1.95
C SER A 76 7.68 -0.40 -1.42
N VAL A 77 7.27 -0.39 -0.15
CA VAL A 77 6.85 0.81 0.56
C VAL A 77 7.70 0.92 1.82
N GLN A 78 8.53 1.96 1.89
CA GLN A 78 9.46 2.13 3.00
C GLN A 78 8.78 2.80 4.20
N GLN A 79 8.14 3.95 3.99
CA GLN A 79 7.42 4.67 5.04
C GLN A 79 6.05 5.10 4.55
N TRP A 80 5.04 4.65 5.27
CA TRP A 80 3.67 5.07 5.07
C TRP A 80 3.10 5.69 6.33
N CYS A 81 2.63 6.93 6.22
CA CYS A 81 1.91 7.65 7.27
C CYS A 81 0.63 8.24 6.69
N CYS A 82 -0.50 8.11 7.38
CA CYS A 82 -1.70 8.88 7.03
C CYS A 82 -2.31 9.51 8.29
N ILE A 83 -3.09 10.61 8.15
CA ILE A 83 -4.14 11.17 9.06
C ILE A 83 -5.57 11.36 8.36
N CYS A 84 -6.42 10.33 8.23
CA CYS A 84 -7.64 10.00 7.49
C CYS A 84 -8.63 8.95 8.12
N PRO A 85 -9.87 9.28 8.54
CA PRO A 85 -10.82 8.36 9.21
C PRO A 85 -11.15 7.02 8.51
N ALA A 86 -10.97 6.91 7.20
CA ALA A 86 -11.12 5.66 6.47
C ALA A 86 -9.98 5.45 5.46
N VAL A 87 -9.37 4.26 5.47
CA VAL A 87 -8.41 3.85 4.44
C VAL A 87 -8.79 2.51 3.84
N VAL A 88 -8.72 2.43 2.52
CA VAL A 88 -8.75 1.17 1.78
C VAL A 88 -7.44 1.06 1.00
N LEU A 89 -6.68 0.02 1.30
CA LEU A 89 -5.40 -0.27 0.66
C LEU A 89 -5.47 -1.64 0.00
N CYS A 90 -5.16 -1.68 -1.28
CA CYS A 90 -5.12 -2.88 -2.10
C CYS A 90 -3.75 -2.97 -2.74
N LEU A 91 -2.92 -3.89 -2.24
CA LEU A 91 -1.57 -4.14 -2.74
C LEU A 91 -1.54 -5.51 -3.41
N SER A 92 -1.25 -5.53 -4.71
CA SER A 92 -1.16 -6.75 -5.50
C SER A 92 0.20 -6.86 -6.17
N SER A 93 0.91 -7.96 -5.94
CA SER A 93 2.17 -8.25 -6.63
C SER A 93 2.21 -9.67 -7.17
N SER A 94 2.74 -9.88 -8.38
CA SER A 94 3.12 -11.24 -8.78
C SER A 94 4.51 -11.68 -8.30
N GLY A 95 5.24 -10.81 -7.61
CA GLY A 95 6.54 -11.13 -7.02
C GLY A 95 6.57 -10.84 -5.53
N ILE A 96 7.18 -9.73 -5.13
CA ILE A 96 7.45 -9.42 -3.71
C ILE A 96 6.62 -8.21 -3.30
N ILE A 97 6.07 -8.27 -2.08
CA ILE A 97 5.53 -7.11 -1.36
C ILE A 97 6.39 -6.90 -0.11
N SER A 98 6.99 -5.73 0.02
CA SER A 98 7.76 -5.34 1.20
C SER A 98 7.23 -4.02 1.77
N ILE A 99 6.81 -4.02 3.02
CA ILE A 99 6.35 -2.83 3.75
C ILE A 99 7.21 -2.70 4.99
N GLN A 100 8.06 -1.67 5.06
CA GLN A 100 8.98 -1.52 6.19
C GLN A 100 8.32 -0.84 7.38
N GLN A 101 7.79 0.37 7.20
CA GLN A 101 7.18 1.13 8.28
C GLN A 101 5.82 1.62 7.86
N TRP A 102 4.82 1.25 8.65
CA TRP A 102 3.47 1.72 8.44
C TRP A 102 2.91 2.29 9.74
N TYR A 103 2.56 3.57 9.69
CA TYR A 103 1.97 4.34 10.78
C TYR A 103 0.58 4.85 10.38
N CYS A 104 -0.40 4.63 11.24
CA CYS A 104 -1.81 4.92 10.98
C CYS A 104 -2.60 5.19 12.29
N ILE A 105 -3.47 6.21 12.32
CA ILE A 105 -4.27 6.60 13.50
C ILE A 105 -5.78 6.68 13.16
N TRP A 106 -6.55 5.57 13.12
CA TRP A 106 -7.90 5.54 12.51
C TRP A 106 -9.04 4.89 13.26
N PRO A 107 -10.29 5.26 12.93
CA PRO A 107 -11.49 4.44 13.16
C PRO A 107 -11.52 3.10 12.40
N ALA A 108 -11.18 3.06 11.10
CA ALA A 108 -11.36 1.86 10.25
C ALA A 108 -10.40 1.79 9.05
N VAL A 109 -9.78 0.63 8.81
CA VAL A 109 -9.04 0.32 7.57
C VAL A 109 -9.31 -1.10 7.13
N VAL A 110 -9.36 -1.22 5.81
CA VAL A 110 -9.37 -2.49 5.12
C VAL A 110 -8.09 -2.57 4.29
N LEU A 111 -7.33 -3.63 4.52
CA LEU A 111 -6.12 -3.93 3.76
C LEU A 111 -6.27 -5.27 3.05
N TYR A 112 -6.06 -5.25 1.74
CA TYR A 112 -5.90 -6.42 0.90
C TYR A 112 -4.45 -6.51 0.46
N LEU A 113 -3.79 -7.62 0.80
CA LEU A 113 -2.44 -7.94 0.36
C LEU A 113 -2.50 -9.22 -0.45
N THR A 114 -2.30 -9.15 -1.75
CA THR A 114 -2.26 -10.33 -2.61
C THR A 114 -0.89 -10.46 -3.25
N SER A 115 -0.16 -11.54 -2.96
CA SER A 115 1.15 -11.79 -3.57
C SER A 115 1.30 -13.22 -4.06
N SER A 116 1.71 -13.43 -5.32
CA SER A 116 2.11 -14.79 -5.73
C SER A 116 3.52 -15.18 -5.28
N GLY A 117 4.24 -14.28 -4.60
CA GLY A 117 5.52 -14.56 -3.98
C GLY A 117 5.53 -14.17 -2.50
N ASN A 118 6.58 -13.48 -2.06
CA ASN A 118 6.80 -13.20 -0.64
C ASN A 118 6.11 -11.90 -0.21
N VAL A 119 5.51 -11.92 0.97
CA VAL A 119 4.99 -10.73 1.67
C VAL A 119 5.82 -10.53 2.94
N SER A 120 6.40 -9.35 3.10
CA SER A 120 7.20 -8.99 4.26
C SER A 120 6.73 -7.67 4.86
N GLY A 121 6.50 -7.67 6.18
CA GLY A 121 6.13 -6.50 6.96
C GLY A 121 7.05 -6.35 8.17
N GLN A 122 7.75 -5.23 8.32
CA GLN A 122 8.73 -5.07 9.41
C GLN A 122 8.11 -4.41 10.64
N GLN A 123 7.56 -3.21 10.51
CA GLN A 123 7.04 -2.42 11.63
C GLN A 123 5.69 -1.80 11.30
N TRP A 124 4.68 -2.20 12.06
CA TRP A 124 3.32 -1.75 11.90
C TRP A 124 2.88 -1.10 13.21
N TYR A 125 2.62 0.19 13.17
CA TYR A 125 2.13 0.96 14.30
C TYR A 125 0.76 1.53 14.01
N CYS A 126 -0.16 1.23 14.91
CA CYS A 126 -1.57 1.36 14.65
C CYS A 126 -2.32 1.73 15.95
N ILE A 127 -3.08 2.83 15.98
CA ILE A 127 -4.03 3.18 17.08
C ILE A 127 -5.48 3.20 16.55
N TRP A 128 -6.36 2.29 16.99
CA TRP A 128 -7.65 2.00 16.31
C TRP A 128 -8.83 1.49 17.17
N PRO A 129 -10.06 1.53 16.63
CA PRO A 129 -11.20 0.66 16.99
C PRO A 129 -11.25 -0.68 16.22
N ALA A 130 -11.07 -0.69 14.88
CA ALA A 130 -11.26 -1.88 14.05
C ALA A 130 -10.32 -1.97 12.83
N VAL A 131 -9.70 -3.13 12.61
CA VAL A 131 -8.85 -3.43 11.44
C VAL A 131 -9.32 -4.71 10.77
N VAL A 132 -9.43 -4.71 9.44
CA VAL A 132 -9.65 -5.93 8.65
C VAL A 132 -8.50 -6.16 7.67
N LEU A 133 -7.88 -7.34 7.76
CA LEU A 133 -6.72 -7.71 6.97
C LEU A 133 -7.01 -8.97 6.16
N TYR A 134 -6.73 -8.92 4.85
CA TYR A 134 -6.81 -10.05 3.93
C TYR A 134 -5.46 -10.30 3.26
N PRO A 135 -4.46 -10.87 3.97
CA PRO A 135 -3.27 -11.38 3.33
C PRO A 135 -3.56 -12.71 2.63
N ALA A 136 -3.35 -12.72 1.31
CA ALA A 136 -3.29 -13.92 0.50
C ALA A 136 -1.92 -14.01 -0.16
N SER A 137 -1.20 -15.09 0.11
CA SER A 137 0.03 -15.38 -0.63
C SER A 137 0.15 -16.86 -0.96
N SER A 138 0.72 -17.14 -2.13
CA SER A 138 1.22 -18.48 -2.48
C SER A 138 2.68 -18.70 -2.02
N GLY A 139 3.38 -17.63 -1.64
CA GLY A 139 4.72 -17.68 -1.05
C GLY A 139 4.72 -17.45 0.47
N THR A 140 5.85 -16.99 1.01
CA THR A 140 6.02 -16.79 2.45
C THR A 140 5.42 -15.45 2.92
N VAL A 141 4.71 -15.48 4.06
CA VAL A 141 4.31 -14.26 4.78
C VAL A 141 5.19 -14.14 6.02
N SER A 142 5.96 -13.06 6.11
CA SER A 142 6.76 -12.73 7.28
C SER A 142 6.36 -11.37 7.83
N VAL A 143 6.11 -11.34 9.13
CA VAL A 143 5.69 -10.16 9.86
C VAL A 143 6.51 -10.09 11.15
N GLN A 144 7.31 -9.04 11.35
CA GLN A 144 8.25 -8.98 12.47
C GLN A 144 7.73 -8.23 13.70
N GLN A 145 7.17 -7.03 13.53
CA GLN A 145 6.73 -6.20 14.66
C GLN A 145 5.39 -5.55 14.36
N TRP A 146 4.38 -5.89 15.15
CA TRP A 146 3.04 -5.34 15.07
C TRP A 146 2.65 -4.75 16.42
N TYR A 147 2.37 -3.46 16.41
CA TYR A 147 1.90 -2.72 17.56
C TYR A 147 0.55 -2.08 17.22
N CYS A 148 -0.50 -2.64 17.79
CA CYS A 148 -1.88 -2.25 17.54
C CYS A 148 -2.55 -1.96 18.89
N ILE A 149 -3.04 -0.73 19.09
CA ILE A 149 -3.91 -0.38 20.21
C ILE A 149 -5.34 -0.45 19.65
N CYS A 150 -6.00 -1.61 19.73
CA CYS A 150 -7.34 -1.82 19.19
C CYS A 150 -8.24 -2.70 20.09
N PRO A 151 -9.55 -2.42 20.17
CA PRO A 151 -10.53 -3.34 20.76
C PRO A 151 -10.90 -4.51 19.82
N ALA A 152 -10.77 -4.38 18.49
CA ALA A 152 -11.07 -5.47 17.55
C ALA A 152 -10.11 -5.52 16.35
N VAL A 153 -9.61 -6.72 16.03
CA VAL A 153 -8.82 -7.02 14.83
C VAL A 153 -9.40 -8.27 14.18
N VAL A 154 -9.67 -8.22 12.88
CA VAL A 154 -10.10 -9.37 12.09
C VAL A 154 -9.07 -9.68 11.02
N LEU A 155 -8.50 -10.88 11.08
CA LEU A 155 -7.48 -11.36 10.16
C LEU A 155 -8.02 -12.57 9.39
N TYR A 156 -8.05 -12.45 8.06
CA TYR A 156 -8.40 -13.54 7.15
C TYR A 156 -7.15 -13.97 6.38
N LEU A 157 -6.49 -15.02 6.88
CA LEU A 157 -5.32 -15.61 6.24
C LEU A 157 -5.73 -16.61 5.16
N GLY A 158 -5.41 -16.31 3.91
CA GLY A 158 -5.56 -17.22 2.77
C GLY A 158 -4.20 -17.66 2.24
N ILE A 159 -3.60 -18.70 2.82
CA ILE A 159 -2.36 -19.29 2.30
C ILE A 159 -2.75 -20.39 1.31
N VAL A 160 -2.49 -20.17 0.02
CA VAL A 160 -2.61 -21.23 -0.99
C VAL A 160 -1.24 -21.90 -1.07
N SER A 161 -1.02 -22.93 -0.26
CA SER A 161 0.16 -23.77 -0.39
C SER A 161 -0.05 -24.75 -1.54
N ASP A 162 0.59 -24.50 -2.69
CA ASP A 162 0.80 -25.55 -3.70
C ASP A 162 1.78 -26.57 -3.12
N GLN A 163 1.28 -27.52 -2.32
CA GLN A 163 1.99 -28.76 -2.06
C GLN A 163 1.89 -29.63 -3.32
N GLN A 164 2.91 -29.59 -4.16
CA GLN A 164 3.22 -30.69 -5.07
C GLN A 164 4.23 -31.61 -4.39
N TRP A 165 3.88 -32.91 -4.38
CA TRP A 165 4.51 -34.03 -3.68
C TRP A 165 6.00 -34.24 -4.03
#